data_AF-A0A450V803-F1
#
_entry.id   AF-A0A450V803-F1
#
_cell.length_a   1.000
_cell.length_b   1.000
_cell.length_c   1.000
_cell.angle_alpha   90.00
_cell.angle_beta   90.00
_cell.angle_gamma   90.00
#
_symmetry.space_group_name_H-M   'P 1'
#
loop_
_entity.id
_entity.type
_entity.pdbx_description
1 polymer ?
#
loop_
_entity_poly.entity_id
_entity_poly.type
_entity_poly.pdbx_seq_one_letter_code
_entity_poly.pdbx_strand_id
1 'polypeptide(L)' 'SRLTPEGIDQMEQTMTRFDEFFPEHRDKRRFGMIAAVDFSPNVEFQTQRRGFYLVRIQDELFVLRSPESFQPRYFGGV' A
#
# COMPACT_ATOMS: atom_id res chain seq x y z
N SER A 1 -8.37 4.24 12.24
CA SER A 1 -9.12 4.08 10.97
C SER A 1 -9.07 2.62 10.52
N ARG A 2 -10.16 2.10 9.93
CA ARG A 2 -10.28 0.74 9.40
C ARG A 2 -9.96 0.73 7.90
N LEU A 3 -9.14 -0.19 7.43
CA LEU A 3 -8.91 -0.40 6.01
C LEU A 3 -10.04 -1.25 5.40
N THR A 4 -10.58 -0.82 4.28
CA THR A 4 -11.59 -1.53 3.49
C THR A 4 -11.03 -1.88 2.10
N PRO A 5 -11.64 -2.82 1.37
CA PRO A 5 -11.25 -3.13 -0.01
C PRO A 5 -11.24 -1.90 -0.92
N GLU A 6 -12.24 -1.03 -0.80
CA GLU A 6 -12.37 0.20 -1.58
C GLU A 6 -11.23 1.18 -1.29
N GLY A 7 -10.77 1.23 -0.03
CA GLY A 7 -9.59 2.01 0.34
C GLY A 7 -8.31 1.49 -0.33
N ILE A 8 -8.19 0.19 -0.56
CA ILE A 8 -7.07 -0.39 -1.32
C ILE A 8 -7.20 -0.02 -2.81
N ASP A 9 -8.41 -0.09 -3.38
CA ASP A 9 -8.66 0.30 -4.78
C ASP A 9 -8.30 1.77 -5.01
N GLN A 10 -8.73 2.64 -4.10
CA GLN A 10 -8.41 4.07 -4.16
C GLN A 10 -6.90 4.32 -4.11
N MET A 11 -6.18 3.65 -3.19
CA MET A 11 -4.73 3.78 -3.09
C MET A 11 -4.02 3.30 -4.36
N GLU A 12 -4.48 2.20 -4.96
CA GLU A 12 -3.97 1.70 -6.23
C GLU A 12 -4.16 2.70 -7.38
N GLN A 13 -5.33 3.32 -7.47
CA GLN A 13 -5.60 4.36 -8.46
C GLN A 13 -4.70 5.58 -8.25
N THR A 14 -4.58 6.05 -7.01
CA THR A 14 -3.71 7.19 -6.67
C THR A 14 -2.26 6.91 -7.03
N MET A 15 -1.73 5.73 -6.69
CA MET A 15 -0.34 5.37 -6.96
C MET A 15 -0.05 5.21 -8.45
N THR A 16 -1.00 4.66 -9.20
CA THR A 16 -0.89 4.48 -10.66
C THR A 16 -0.82 5.82 -11.38
N ARG A 17 -1.58 6.81 -10.93
CA ARG A 17 -1.66 8.14 -11.56
C ARG A 17 -0.69 9.16 -10.97
N PHE A 18 0.13 8.77 -10.00
CA PHE A 18 0.98 9.70 -9.26
C PHE A 18 1.92 10.49 -10.19
N ASP A 19 2.45 9.90 -11.26
CA ASP A 19 3.33 10.58 -12.23
C ASP A 19 2.61 11.65 -13.06
N GLU A 20 1.28 11.62 -13.14
CA GLU A 20 0.47 12.69 -13.77
C GLU A 20 0.49 13.96 -12.90
N PHE A 21 0.55 13.80 -11.58
CA PHE A 21 0.48 14.89 -10.62
C PHE A 21 1.85 15.36 -10.13
N PHE A 22 2.86 14.46 -10.13
CA PHE A 22 4.21 14.72 -9.64
C PHE A 22 5.28 14.21 -10.63
N PRO A 23 5.33 14.80 -11.85
CA PRO A 23 6.24 14.34 -12.91
C PRO A 23 7.72 14.42 -12.52
N GLU A 24 8.10 15.31 -11.60
CA GLU A 24 9.46 15.45 -11.06
C GLU A 24 9.95 14.21 -10.28
N HIS A 25 9.09 13.21 -10.07
CA HIS A 25 9.40 11.98 -9.36
C HIS A 25 9.29 10.72 -10.23
N ARG A 26 9.12 10.86 -11.55
CA ARG A 26 8.95 9.74 -12.48
C ARG A 26 10.14 8.76 -12.48
N ASP A 27 11.35 9.27 -12.28
CA ASP A 27 12.58 8.44 -12.28
C ASP A 27 12.85 7.74 -10.94
N LYS A 28 11.98 7.94 -9.94
CA LYS A 28 12.15 7.35 -8.61
C LYS A 28 11.45 5.99 -8.52
N ARG A 29 12.11 5.03 -7.86
CA ARG A 29 11.45 3.78 -7.48
C ARG A 29 10.34 4.05 -6.46
N ARG A 30 9.10 3.68 -6.79
CA ARG A 30 7.91 3.93 -5.98
C ARG A 30 7.24 2.63 -5.57
N PHE A 31 7.04 2.47 -4.27
CA PHE A 31 6.29 1.37 -3.67
C PHE A 31 5.21 1.96 -2.76
N GLY A 32 4.07 1.27 -2.67
CA GLY A 32 2.95 1.72 -1.86
C GLY A 32 2.94 1.11 -0.46
N MET A 33 2.44 1.86 0.51
CA MET A 33 2.27 1.44 1.90
C MET A 33 0.92 1.94 2.41
N ILE A 34 0.18 1.09 3.13
CA ILE A 34 -1.08 1.43 3.77
C ILE A 34 -0.93 1.22 5.27
N ALA A 35 -1.17 2.26 6.06
CA ALA A 35 -1.19 2.20 7.52
C ALA A 35 -2.64 2.21 8.01
N ALA A 36 -3.02 1.25 8.86
CA ALA A 36 -4.39 1.13 9.38
C ALA A 36 -4.40 0.62 10.82
N VAL A 37 -5.44 1.01 11.57
CA VAL A 37 -5.65 0.55 12.95
C VAL A 37 -6.31 -0.82 12.97
N ASP A 38 -7.22 -1.07 12.01
CA ASP A 38 -7.97 -2.32 11.93
C ASP A 38 -8.20 -2.76 10.47
N PHE A 39 -8.22 -4.07 10.25
CA PHE A 39 -8.48 -4.73 8.97
C PHE A 39 -8.77 -6.21 9.18
N SER A 40 -9.59 -6.80 8.30
CA SER A 40 -9.83 -8.25 8.34
C SER A 40 -8.68 -9.03 7.68
N PRO A 41 -8.54 -10.35 7.94
CA PRO A 41 -7.54 -11.19 7.28
C PRO A 41 -7.66 -11.19 5.75
N ASN A 42 -8.88 -11.12 5.21
CA ASN A 42 -9.08 -11.00 3.76
C ASN A 42 -8.53 -9.67 3.25
N VAL A 43 -8.80 -8.56 3.93
CA VAL A 43 -8.26 -7.23 3.55
C VAL A 43 -6.73 -7.25 3.60
N GLU A 44 -6.12 -7.81 4.65
CA GLU A 44 -4.65 -7.99 4.75
C GLU A 44 -4.10 -8.77 3.55
N PHE A 45 -4.71 -9.91 3.21
CA PHE A 45 -4.31 -10.72 2.06
C PHE A 45 -4.44 -9.95 0.74
N GLN A 46 -5.53 -9.21 0.53
CA GLN A 46 -5.74 -8.41 -0.69
C GLN A 46 -4.70 -7.30 -0.81
N THR A 47 -4.41 -6.59 0.28
CA THR A 47 -3.39 -5.53 0.33
C THR A 47 -2.01 -6.08 -0.06
N GLN A 48 -1.60 -7.19 0.57
CA GLN A 48 -0.33 -7.83 0.29
C GLN A 48 -0.26 -8.39 -1.14
N ARG A 49 -1.34 -9.00 -1.64
CA ARG A 49 -1.40 -9.54 -3.01
C ARG A 49 -1.30 -8.46 -4.09
N ARG A 50 -1.78 -7.25 -3.82
CA ARG A 50 -1.58 -6.08 -4.70
C ARG A 50 -0.20 -5.43 -4.56
N GLY A 51 0.65 -5.97 -3.69
CA GLY A 51 2.03 -5.54 -3.50
C GLY A 51 2.17 -4.27 -2.65
N PHE A 52 1.16 -3.94 -1.83
CA PHE A 52 1.27 -2.87 -0.84
C PHE A 52 1.86 -3.39 0.46
N TYR A 53 2.83 -2.66 1.02
CA TYR A 53 3.21 -2.86 2.41
C TYR A 53 2.01 -2.51 3.31
N LEU A 54 1.68 -3.39 4.26
CA LEU A 54 0.64 -3.12 5.25
C LEU A 54 1.28 -2.84 6.60
N VAL A 55 0.87 -1.77 7.26
CA VAL A 55 1.28 -1.44 8.62
C VAL A 55 0.08 -1.37 9.53
N ARG A 56 0.15 -2.13 10.62
CA ARG A 56 -0.80 -2.03 11.71
C ARG A 56 -0.34 -0.96 12.69
N ILE A 57 -1.21 -0.02 13.00
CA ILE A 57 -1.01 0.99 14.03
C ILE A 57 -1.68 0.48 15.30
N GLN A 58 -0.91 0.27 16.37
CA GLN A 58 -1.41 -0.19 17.67
C GLN A 58 -0.63 0.50 18.78
N ASP A 59 -1.32 1.20 19.68
CA ASP A 59 -0.74 1.84 20.88
C ASP A 59 0.54 2.64 20.57
N GLU A 60 0.47 3.52 19.55
CA GLU A 60 1.59 4.34 19.03
C GLU A 60 2.71 3.57 18.30
N LEU A 61 2.60 2.24 18.17
CA LEU A 61 3.55 1.41 17.42
C LEU A 61 3.09 1.18 15.97
N PHE A 62 4.05 1.26 15.04
CA PHE A 62 3.89 0.89 13.64
C PHE A 62 4.49 -0.50 13.42
N VAL A 63 3.64 -1.50 13.24
CA VAL A 63 4.07 -2.89 13.00
C VAL A 63 3.91 -3.24 11.52
N LEU A 64 5.04 -3.47 10.84
CA LEU A 64 5.05 -3.89 9.44
C LEU A 64 4.58 -5.35 9.30
N ARG A 65 3.60 -5.57 8.43
CA ARG A 65 3.01 -6.87 8.10
C ARG A 65 3.54 -7.33 6.74
N SER A 66 4.74 -7.92 6.74
CA SER A 66 5.39 -8.45 5.54
C SER A 66 5.76 -9.92 5.75
N PRO A 67 4.94 -10.89 5.30
CA PRO A 67 5.36 -12.29 5.28
C PRO A 67 6.58 -12.47 4.38
N GLU A 68 7.36 -13.55 4.56
CA GLU A 68 8.56 -13.82 3.76
C GLU A 68 8.28 -13.89 2.25
N SER A 69 7.09 -14.34 1.88
CA SER A 69 6.64 -14.44 0.48
C SER A 69 6.15 -13.12 -0.12
N PHE A 70 6.15 -12.02 0.65
CA PHE A 70 5.64 -10.74 0.18
C PHE A 70 6.51 -10.17 -0.95
N GLN A 71 5.85 -9.69 -2.01
CA GLN A 71 6.50 -9.07 -3.17
C GLN A 71 5.92 -7.66 -3.36
N PRO A 72 6.71 -6.59 -3.13
CA PRO A 72 6.20 -5.24 -3.28
C PRO A 72 6.01 -4.90 -4.76
N ARG A 73 4.88 -4.23 -5.09
CA ARG A 73 4.60 -3.77 -6.45
C ARG A 73 5.28 -2.43 -6.69
N TYR A 74 6.02 -2.35 -7.79
CA TYR A 74 6.57 -1.11 -8.30
C TYR A 74 5.49 -0.31 -9.07
N PHE A 75 5.37 0.98 -8.77
CA PHE A 75 4.36 1.91 -9.33
C PHE A 75 4.96 3.09 -10.11
N GLY A 76 6.22 3.02 -10.54
CA GLY A 76 6.84 4.09 -11.33
C GLY A 76 6.90 3.76 -12.82
N GLY A 77 6.80 4.79 -13.67
CA GLY A 77 7.18 4.73 -15.08
C GLY A 77 6.51 3.62 -15.90
N VAL A 78 5.17 3.68 -16.04
CA VAL A 78 4.42 2.91 -17.04
C VAL A 78 4.61 3.53 -18.42
#